data_AF-A0A9E4CLK7-F1
#
_entry.id   AF-A0A9E4CLK7-F1
#
_cell.length_a   1.000
_cell.length_b   1.000
_cell.length_c   1.000
_cell.angle_alpha   90.00
_cell.angle_beta   90.00
_cell.angle_gamma   90.00
#
_symmetry.space_group_name_H-M   'P 1'
#
loop_
_entity.id
_entity.type
_entity.pdbx_description
1 polymer ?
#
loop_
_entity_poly.entity_id
_entity_poly.type
_entity_poly.pdbx_seq_one_letter_code
_entity_poly.pdbx_strand_id
1 'polypeptide(L)'
;SDGYLQGDGPITVNGIFDFAHGKVFGNGSFTVSGTMELTGSSTRTLVGRTITNNGSIINTGTGTLRMQDNAQIINTAGAIFDLQSDANIDYLDPSGGKIFNYGNFQKSVGSGSTQIDVELINEGSITVNSGTVKLTRGGNVTACSNTIAAGSRLVLDDEDFLLSNVTFGGSGIIEFSTNSVTVSSGGVTILSPATLEFPGGTVKGSGDLTIEGTFDWSRGALSGSGDVIVNGLLKITGSNYKELIERTLINNTTTIWSDGDIKLKDQAKIINQSGSLFDVKTDNLMDYVLADNGGSFVNLGQLKKTAGSGTATIDPIFHNTGTVEVLSGTLRFERGSASSSSTGHFLTHSGTTLVLSERSFIIDGAYFEGAGITQVTDAILEVTGTGLQMSADATIKLDDPDGKIQGTGPLTINGRLEWLQGTINGSGNFVINNTLVLGGSHFKELTGRTITNNGTTIATGSGSLRFSNSAVFDNTSGAVFEFQADAPFVKVLPDGGTFNNHGILRKLNGSGDSQLGIDLVNYGAIEVQGGATLSIASGGRLLFPQGTVTGAGILNIQGSMLWSGGTVAGNGQLTNHGLIELSGSGLKTLDTRTLV
;
A
#
# COMPACT_ATOMS: atom_id res chain seq x y z
N SER A 1 61.67 -18.45 -8.08
CA SER A 1 62.71 -17.50 -8.54
C SER A 1 61.98 -16.33 -9.16
N ASP A 2 62.13 -15.11 -8.65
CA ASP A 2 61.35 -13.96 -9.16
C ASP A 2 61.91 -13.54 -10.51
N GLY A 3 61.39 -14.14 -11.58
CA GLY A 3 61.70 -13.76 -12.95
C GLY A 3 61.17 -12.36 -13.24
N TYR A 4 61.94 -11.60 -14.02
CA TYR A 4 61.58 -10.26 -14.46
C TYR A 4 61.58 -10.21 -15.99
N LEU A 5 60.49 -9.73 -16.58
CA LEU A 5 60.41 -9.35 -17.98
C LEU A 5 60.25 -7.83 -18.06
N GLN A 6 61.25 -7.14 -18.58
CA GLN A 6 61.35 -5.67 -18.56
C GLN A 6 61.83 -5.07 -19.88
N GLY A 7 61.68 -3.76 -20.01
CA GLY A 7 62.15 -2.97 -21.15
C GLY A 7 61.03 -2.47 -22.06
N ASP A 8 61.35 -1.48 -22.89
CA ASP A 8 60.38 -0.74 -23.70
C ASP A 8 60.14 -1.34 -25.10
N GLY A 9 60.81 -2.44 -25.42
CA GLY A 9 60.62 -3.14 -26.70
C GLY A 9 59.24 -3.81 -26.80
N PRO A 10 58.67 -3.90 -28.02
CA PRO A 10 57.41 -4.61 -28.25
C PRO A 10 57.60 -6.13 -28.09
N ILE A 11 56.59 -6.80 -27.53
CA ILE A 11 56.53 -8.25 -27.39
C ILE A 11 55.24 -8.74 -28.06
N THR A 12 55.35 -9.78 -28.90
CA THR A 12 54.20 -10.47 -29.49
C THR A 12 54.28 -11.96 -29.18
N VAL A 13 53.26 -12.49 -28.52
CA VAL A 13 53.12 -13.91 -28.19
C VAL A 13 52.14 -14.55 -29.18
N ASN A 14 52.67 -15.30 -30.14
CA ASN A 14 51.86 -16.08 -31.09
C ASN A 14 51.59 -17.52 -30.61
N GLY A 15 52.40 -18.03 -29.69
CA GLY A 15 52.25 -19.34 -29.05
C GLY A 15 51.70 -19.23 -27.64
N ILE A 16 52.32 -19.91 -26.69
CA ILE A 16 51.98 -19.85 -25.27
C ILE A 16 52.99 -18.97 -24.52
N PHE A 17 52.50 -18.07 -23.69
CA PHE A 17 53.28 -17.40 -22.65
C PHE A 17 52.75 -17.81 -21.28
N ASP A 18 53.49 -18.68 -20.60
CA ASP A 18 53.16 -19.12 -19.23
C ASP A 18 53.75 -18.14 -18.21
N PHE A 19 52.87 -17.38 -17.56
CA PHE A 19 53.21 -16.45 -16.48
C PHE A 19 52.94 -17.11 -15.12
N ALA A 20 53.83 -18.02 -14.71
CA ALA A 20 53.66 -18.78 -13.46
C ALA A 20 53.99 -17.98 -12.17
N HIS A 21 54.91 -17.01 -12.27
CA HIS A 21 55.40 -16.19 -11.16
C HIS A 21 56.22 -14.99 -11.68
N GLY A 22 56.57 -14.05 -10.80
CA GLY A 22 57.49 -12.95 -11.12
C GLY A 22 56.78 -11.67 -11.58
N LYS A 23 57.53 -10.77 -12.24
CA LYS A 23 57.00 -9.47 -12.69
C LYS A 23 57.20 -9.21 -14.18
N VAL A 24 56.19 -8.59 -14.80
CA VAL A 24 56.22 -8.02 -16.14
C VAL A 24 56.07 -6.51 -16.03
N PHE A 25 57.03 -5.73 -16.54
CA PHE A 25 57.02 -4.27 -16.44
C PHE A 25 57.68 -3.57 -17.63
N GLY A 26 57.58 -2.24 -17.69
CA GLY A 26 58.09 -1.40 -18.77
C GLY A 26 57.00 -0.87 -19.72
N ASN A 27 57.33 0.09 -20.58
CA ASN A 27 56.33 0.85 -21.36
C ASN A 27 56.06 0.27 -22.77
N GLY A 28 56.75 -0.81 -23.14
CA GLY A 28 56.61 -1.43 -24.47
C GLY A 28 55.30 -2.18 -24.64
N SER A 29 54.80 -2.29 -25.88
CA SER A 29 53.60 -3.08 -26.15
C SER A 29 53.81 -4.56 -25.79
N PHE A 30 52.75 -5.20 -25.30
CA PHE A 30 52.70 -6.65 -25.08
C PHE A 30 51.43 -7.19 -25.71
N THR A 31 51.54 -7.82 -26.87
CA THR A 31 50.41 -8.39 -27.60
C THR A 31 50.38 -9.90 -27.44
N VAL A 32 49.24 -10.44 -27.03
CA VAL A 32 48.97 -11.89 -26.97
C VAL A 32 48.04 -12.24 -28.12
N SER A 33 48.58 -12.85 -29.18
CA SER A 33 47.80 -13.38 -30.32
C SER A 33 47.46 -14.86 -30.15
N GLY A 34 48.27 -15.60 -29.39
CA GLY A 34 48.03 -16.98 -29.00
C GLY A 34 47.39 -17.07 -27.61
N THR A 35 48.06 -17.72 -26.67
CA THR A 35 47.58 -17.92 -25.30
C THR A 35 48.56 -17.36 -24.28
N MET A 36 48.06 -16.64 -23.29
CA MET A 36 48.76 -16.33 -22.06
C MET A 36 48.15 -17.16 -20.93
N GLU A 37 48.94 -18.03 -20.32
CA GLU A 37 48.48 -18.83 -19.19
C GLU A 37 48.97 -18.18 -17.90
N LEU A 38 48.06 -17.89 -16.98
CA LEU A 38 48.38 -17.50 -15.63
C LEU A 38 48.36 -18.79 -14.79
N THR A 39 49.52 -19.42 -14.60
CA THR A 39 49.66 -20.67 -13.82
C THR A 39 50.35 -20.45 -12.45
N GLY A 40 50.54 -21.52 -11.66
CA GLY A 40 51.27 -21.44 -10.39
C GLY A 40 50.49 -20.81 -9.23
N SER A 41 51.10 -20.85 -8.04
CA SER A 41 50.49 -20.39 -6.78
C SER A 41 51.07 -19.08 -6.25
N SER A 42 52.13 -18.56 -6.88
CA SER A 42 52.77 -17.31 -6.47
C SER A 42 52.08 -16.09 -7.08
N THR A 43 52.19 -14.93 -6.43
CA THR A 43 51.73 -13.67 -7.02
C THR A 43 52.48 -13.38 -8.31
N ARG A 44 51.72 -12.96 -9.33
CA ARG A 44 52.19 -12.57 -10.66
C ARG A 44 51.94 -11.09 -10.81
N THR A 45 52.97 -10.27 -11.04
CA THR A 45 52.82 -8.80 -11.01
C THR A 45 52.97 -8.18 -12.40
N LEU A 46 51.99 -7.40 -12.82
CA LEU A 46 52.07 -6.51 -13.98
C LEU A 46 52.25 -5.07 -13.47
N VAL A 47 53.29 -4.37 -13.92
CA VAL A 47 53.60 -3.01 -13.44
C VAL A 47 53.73 -2.05 -14.63
N GLY A 48 52.82 -1.08 -14.74
CA GLY A 48 52.83 -0.01 -15.74
C GLY A 48 52.71 -0.42 -17.21
N ARG A 49 52.64 -1.73 -17.49
CA ARG A 49 52.61 -2.25 -18.86
C ARG A 49 51.18 -2.55 -19.32
N THR A 50 50.92 -2.29 -20.60
CA THR A 50 49.67 -2.67 -21.27
C THR A 50 49.82 -4.01 -21.98
N ILE A 51 48.96 -4.97 -21.62
CA ILE A 51 48.77 -6.24 -22.33
C ILE A 51 47.55 -6.12 -23.23
N THR A 52 47.72 -6.31 -24.53
CA THR A 52 46.63 -6.44 -25.50
C THR A 52 46.41 -7.91 -25.82
N ASN A 53 45.30 -8.48 -25.35
CA ASN A 53 44.90 -9.84 -25.65
C ASN A 53 43.99 -9.87 -26.88
N ASN A 54 44.48 -10.50 -27.95
CA ASN A 54 43.75 -10.84 -29.17
C ASN A 54 43.40 -12.33 -29.26
N GLY A 55 43.91 -13.15 -28.34
CA GLY A 55 43.68 -14.59 -28.28
C GLY A 55 43.01 -14.97 -26.96
N SER A 56 43.73 -15.67 -26.07
CA SER A 56 43.20 -16.07 -24.77
C SER A 56 44.16 -15.78 -23.62
N ILE A 57 43.63 -15.22 -22.53
CA ILE A 57 44.26 -15.25 -21.21
C ILE A 57 43.52 -16.31 -20.39
N ILE A 58 44.22 -17.32 -19.87
CA ILE A 58 43.62 -18.42 -19.10
C ILE A 58 44.29 -18.49 -17.73
N ASN A 59 43.52 -18.30 -16.65
CA ASN A 59 44.00 -18.35 -15.28
C ASN A 59 43.66 -19.70 -14.63
N THR A 60 44.59 -20.65 -14.67
CA THR A 60 44.49 -21.95 -13.98
C THR A 60 45.20 -21.95 -12.63
N GLY A 61 46.10 -20.99 -12.39
CA GLY A 61 46.88 -20.87 -11.16
C GLY A 61 46.10 -20.24 -10.01
N THR A 62 46.48 -20.55 -8.77
CA THR A 62 45.85 -20.02 -7.55
C THR A 62 46.48 -18.74 -7.04
N GLY A 63 47.61 -18.30 -7.61
CA GLY A 63 48.30 -17.08 -7.19
C GLY A 63 47.58 -15.80 -7.61
N THR A 64 47.65 -14.72 -6.85
CA THR A 64 47.03 -13.45 -7.26
C THR A 64 47.67 -12.86 -8.51
N LEU A 65 46.88 -12.31 -9.44
CA LEU A 65 47.39 -11.40 -10.47
C LEU A 65 47.36 -9.97 -9.92
N ARG A 66 48.53 -9.38 -9.70
CA ARG A 66 48.68 -8.05 -9.14
C ARG A 66 48.96 -7.03 -10.24
N MET A 67 48.08 -6.05 -10.42
CA MET A 67 48.20 -4.98 -11.41
C MET A 67 48.57 -3.66 -10.71
N GLN A 68 49.70 -3.08 -11.09
CA GLN A 68 50.33 -1.94 -10.43
C GLN A 68 50.68 -0.82 -11.42
N ASP A 69 50.87 0.39 -10.92
CA ASP A 69 51.35 1.57 -11.67
C ASP A 69 50.58 1.85 -12.97
N ASN A 70 49.24 1.77 -12.96
CA ASN A 70 48.37 1.88 -14.13
C ASN A 70 48.56 0.78 -15.17
N ALA A 71 48.98 -0.42 -14.77
CA ALA A 71 48.96 -1.59 -15.63
C ALA A 71 47.58 -1.81 -16.28
N GLN A 72 47.57 -2.21 -17.54
CA GLN A 72 46.34 -2.40 -18.31
C GLN A 72 46.28 -3.79 -18.93
N ILE A 73 45.10 -4.39 -18.94
CA ILE A 73 44.78 -5.54 -19.78
C ILE A 73 43.63 -5.13 -20.69
N ILE A 74 43.84 -5.22 -22.00
CA ILE A 74 42.84 -4.96 -23.03
C ILE A 74 42.47 -6.30 -23.64
N ASN A 75 41.31 -6.83 -23.28
CA ASN A 75 40.72 -8.02 -23.91
C ASN A 75 39.92 -7.58 -25.14
N THR A 76 40.47 -7.74 -26.33
CA THR A 76 39.87 -7.21 -27.57
C THR A 76 38.64 -8.01 -27.99
N ALA A 77 37.87 -7.47 -28.94
CA ALA A 77 36.67 -8.14 -29.45
C ALA A 77 37.00 -9.54 -30.00
N GLY A 78 36.27 -10.55 -29.54
CA GLY A 78 36.50 -11.96 -29.86
C GLY A 78 37.56 -12.66 -29.01
N ALA A 79 38.33 -11.93 -28.19
CA ALA A 79 39.30 -12.51 -27.27
C ALA A 79 38.64 -12.99 -25.97
N ILE A 80 39.29 -13.96 -25.30
CA ILE A 80 38.80 -14.58 -24.07
C ILE A 80 39.75 -14.24 -22.91
N PHE A 81 39.19 -13.78 -21.79
CA PHE A 81 39.85 -13.81 -20.49
C PHE A 81 39.09 -14.81 -19.61
N ASP A 82 39.69 -15.96 -19.33
CA ASP A 82 39.06 -17.06 -18.60
C ASP A 82 39.69 -17.27 -17.22
N LEU A 83 38.89 -17.05 -16.18
CA LEU A 83 39.18 -17.39 -14.79
C LEU A 83 38.78 -18.86 -14.55
N GLN A 84 39.76 -19.76 -14.57
CA GLN A 84 39.59 -21.19 -14.26
C GLN A 84 40.00 -21.56 -12.82
N SER A 85 40.28 -20.55 -12.00
CA SER A 85 40.63 -20.67 -10.59
C SER A 85 39.91 -19.62 -9.75
N ASP A 86 40.06 -19.70 -8.43
CA ASP A 86 39.53 -18.71 -7.47
C ASP A 86 40.58 -17.65 -7.11
N ALA A 87 41.62 -17.49 -7.94
CA ALA A 87 42.66 -16.48 -7.73
C ALA A 87 42.13 -15.07 -7.99
N ASN A 88 42.45 -14.15 -7.08
CA ASN A 88 42.06 -12.74 -7.19
C ASN A 88 42.91 -11.98 -8.21
N ILE A 89 42.36 -10.86 -8.68
CA ILE A 89 43.11 -9.80 -9.36
C ILE A 89 43.13 -8.61 -8.40
N ASP A 90 44.31 -8.15 -8.00
CA ASP A 90 44.48 -7.09 -7.00
C ASP A 90 45.47 -5.99 -7.43
N TYR A 91 45.67 -5.04 -6.53
CA TYR A 91 46.65 -3.97 -6.63
C TYR A 91 47.13 -3.61 -5.21
N LEU A 92 48.28 -2.94 -5.08
CA LEU A 92 48.80 -2.49 -3.77
C LEU A 92 49.32 -1.04 -3.76
N ASP A 93 49.18 -0.33 -4.89
CA ASP A 93 49.61 1.07 -5.01
C ASP A 93 48.40 1.99 -5.27
N PRO A 94 48.53 3.32 -5.11
CA PRO A 94 47.40 4.22 -5.33
C PRO A 94 46.92 4.31 -6.78
N SER A 95 47.74 3.92 -7.76
CA SER A 95 47.43 4.02 -9.19
C SER A 95 46.58 2.85 -9.68
N GLY A 96 46.74 1.67 -9.08
CA GLY A 96 46.02 0.45 -9.44
C GLY A 96 46.27 -0.02 -10.87
N GLY A 97 45.40 -0.92 -11.34
CA GLY A 97 45.34 -1.37 -12.72
C GLY A 97 43.93 -1.28 -13.30
N LYS A 98 43.81 -1.49 -14.61
CA LYS A 98 42.53 -1.49 -15.33
C LYS A 98 42.40 -2.67 -16.28
N ILE A 99 41.19 -3.21 -16.37
CA ILE A 99 40.82 -4.20 -17.38
C ILE A 99 39.80 -3.56 -18.32
N PHE A 100 40.13 -3.50 -19.60
CA PHE A 100 39.19 -3.13 -20.66
C PHE A 100 38.73 -4.42 -21.33
N ASN A 101 37.46 -4.76 -21.17
CA ASN A 101 36.88 -5.93 -21.80
C ASN A 101 35.97 -5.53 -22.96
N TYR A 102 36.40 -5.86 -24.18
CA TYR A 102 35.60 -5.81 -25.41
C TYR A 102 35.25 -7.22 -25.93
N GLY A 103 35.87 -8.26 -25.35
CA GLY A 103 35.63 -9.67 -25.66
C GLY A 103 34.75 -10.37 -24.62
N ASN A 104 35.12 -11.60 -24.25
CA ASN A 104 34.46 -12.36 -23.19
C ASN A 104 35.36 -12.47 -21.96
N PHE A 105 34.92 -11.89 -20.85
CA PHE A 105 35.51 -12.06 -19.53
C PHE A 105 34.70 -13.12 -18.78
N GLN A 106 35.26 -14.30 -18.56
CA GLN A 106 34.52 -15.43 -18.04
C GLN A 106 35.15 -16.02 -16.78
N LYS A 107 34.31 -16.57 -15.91
CA LYS A 107 34.70 -17.58 -14.92
C LYS A 107 34.08 -18.90 -15.35
N SER A 108 34.91 -19.81 -15.87
CA SER A 108 34.43 -21.09 -16.41
C SER A 108 34.55 -22.25 -15.43
N VAL A 109 35.44 -22.14 -14.44
CA VAL A 109 35.72 -23.19 -13.43
C VAL A 109 35.97 -22.56 -12.05
N GLY A 110 35.86 -23.39 -11.02
CA GLY A 110 36.05 -22.99 -9.62
C GLY A 110 34.71 -22.67 -8.96
N SER A 111 34.48 -23.24 -7.78
CA SER A 111 33.27 -23.03 -6.99
C SER A 111 33.40 -21.87 -5.99
N GLY A 112 34.62 -21.36 -5.77
CA GLY A 112 34.87 -20.25 -4.86
C GLY A 112 34.60 -18.88 -5.51
N SER A 113 35.04 -17.85 -4.80
CA SER A 113 34.92 -16.46 -5.23
C SER A 113 36.23 -15.98 -5.81
N THR A 114 36.16 -15.35 -6.99
CA THR A 114 37.25 -14.57 -7.57
C THR A 114 36.94 -13.09 -7.40
N GLN A 115 37.75 -12.38 -6.60
CA GLN A 115 37.64 -10.93 -6.45
C GLN A 115 38.46 -10.23 -7.53
N ILE A 116 37.82 -9.28 -8.22
CA ILE A 116 38.42 -8.36 -9.18
C ILE A 116 38.49 -7.00 -8.51
N ASP A 117 39.65 -6.73 -7.92
CA ASP A 117 39.95 -5.50 -7.19
C ASP A 117 40.75 -4.53 -8.06
N VAL A 118 40.33 -4.39 -9.31
CA VAL A 118 40.82 -3.45 -10.32
C VAL A 118 39.63 -2.92 -11.10
N GLU A 119 39.72 -1.71 -11.67
CA GLU A 119 38.61 -1.16 -12.43
C GLU A 119 38.35 -2.03 -13.67
N LEU A 120 37.14 -2.57 -13.79
CA LEU A 120 36.68 -3.31 -14.96
C LEU A 120 35.80 -2.39 -15.81
N ILE A 121 36.29 -2.02 -16.98
CA ILE A 121 35.53 -1.31 -18.01
C ILE A 121 35.06 -2.34 -19.01
N ASN A 122 33.76 -2.60 -19.06
CA ASN A 122 33.19 -3.70 -19.82
C ASN A 122 32.24 -3.20 -20.90
N GLU A 123 32.65 -3.37 -22.16
CA GLU A 123 31.85 -3.19 -23.38
C GLU A 123 31.65 -4.52 -24.15
N GLY A 124 32.21 -5.62 -23.62
CA GLY A 124 32.08 -6.98 -24.13
C GLY A 124 31.01 -7.79 -23.41
N SER A 125 31.36 -8.98 -22.94
CA SER A 125 30.49 -9.85 -22.13
C SER A 125 31.18 -10.32 -20.86
N ILE A 126 30.41 -10.46 -19.78
CA ILE A 126 30.79 -11.16 -18.55
C ILE A 126 30.00 -12.46 -18.48
N THR A 127 30.70 -13.59 -18.39
CA THR A 127 30.09 -14.93 -18.29
C THR A 127 30.52 -15.63 -17.00
N VAL A 128 29.59 -15.96 -16.11
CA VAL A 128 29.90 -16.70 -14.87
C VAL A 128 29.24 -18.09 -14.94
N ASN A 129 30.02 -19.10 -15.29
CA ASN A 129 29.54 -20.48 -15.41
C ASN A 129 29.61 -21.24 -14.08
N SER A 130 30.52 -20.86 -13.18
CA SER A 130 30.64 -21.45 -11.84
C SER A 130 31.14 -20.45 -10.80
N GLY A 131 30.75 -20.65 -9.54
CA GLY A 131 31.24 -19.86 -8.41
C GLY A 131 30.80 -18.40 -8.45
N THR A 132 31.61 -17.54 -7.84
CA THR A 132 31.32 -16.10 -7.72
C THR A 132 32.40 -15.27 -8.40
N VAL A 133 31.99 -14.26 -9.17
CA VAL A 133 32.84 -13.13 -9.57
C VAL A 133 32.40 -11.90 -8.79
N LYS A 134 33.32 -11.27 -8.07
CA LYS A 134 33.07 -10.08 -7.26
C LYS A 134 33.87 -8.90 -7.80
N LEU A 135 33.21 -7.86 -8.28
CA LEU A 135 33.83 -6.61 -8.73
C LEU A 135 33.80 -5.60 -7.58
N THR A 136 34.95 -5.10 -7.12
CA THR A 136 35.01 -4.25 -5.90
C THR A 136 35.45 -2.80 -6.14
N ARG A 137 35.90 -2.45 -7.35
CA ARG A 137 36.45 -1.11 -7.65
C ARG A 137 35.60 -0.28 -8.60
N GLY A 138 34.28 -0.50 -8.54
CA GLY A 138 33.36 0.17 -9.42
C GLY A 138 33.68 -0.10 -10.88
N GLY A 139 33.30 0.86 -11.73
CA GLY A 139 33.63 0.85 -13.15
C GLY A 139 32.43 1.09 -14.03
N ASN A 140 32.70 1.12 -15.34
CA ASN A 140 31.71 1.35 -16.37
C ASN A 140 31.40 0.03 -17.07
N VAL A 141 30.18 -0.46 -16.90
CA VAL A 141 29.68 -1.66 -17.60
C VAL A 141 28.61 -1.17 -18.57
N THR A 142 28.92 -1.17 -19.86
CA THR A 142 28.09 -0.53 -20.88
C THR A 142 27.92 -1.42 -22.10
N ALA A 143 26.80 -1.27 -22.82
CA ALA A 143 26.55 -1.91 -24.12
C ALA A 143 26.84 -3.42 -24.17
N CYS A 144 26.54 -4.15 -23.08
CA CYS A 144 26.96 -5.54 -22.91
C CYS A 144 25.80 -6.48 -22.56
N SER A 145 25.99 -7.74 -22.93
CA SER A 145 25.13 -8.86 -22.54
C SER A 145 25.93 -9.83 -21.69
N ASN A 146 25.52 -10.00 -20.44
CA ASN A 146 26.18 -10.81 -19.44
C ASN A 146 25.33 -12.05 -19.13
N THR A 147 25.96 -13.19 -18.84
CA THR A 147 25.25 -14.46 -18.53
C THR A 147 25.78 -15.09 -17.26
N ILE A 148 24.89 -15.38 -16.31
CA ILE A 148 25.23 -16.02 -15.03
C ILE A 148 24.48 -17.36 -14.96
N ALA A 149 25.22 -18.47 -14.89
CA ALA A 149 24.66 -19.82 -14.84
C ALA A 149 23.99 -20.13 -13.49
N ALA A 150 23.15 -21.17 -13.46
CA ALA A 150 22.56 -21.68 -12.22
C ALA A 150 23.63 -21.97 -11.16
N GLY A 151 23.40 -21.52 -9.93
CA GLY A 151 24.33 -21.70 -8.80
C GLY A 151 25.56 -20.78 -8.83
N SER A 152 25.67 -19.89 -9.84
CA SER A 152 26.73 -18.90 -9.95
C SER A 152 26.26 -17.50 -9.58
N ARG A 153 27.20 -16.61 -9.29
CA ARG A 153 26.92 -15.24 -8.83
C ARG A 153 27.86 -14.20 -9.44
N LEU A 154 27.30 -13.07 -9.86
CA LEU A 154 28.05 -11.85 -10.14
C LEU A 154 27.69 -10.80 -9.09
N VAL A 155 28.68 -10.28 -8.38
CA VAL A 155 28.50 -9.29 -7.31
C VAL A 155 29.16 -7.98 -7.72
N LEU A 156 28.39 -6.89 -7.72
CA LEU A 156 28.89 -5.52 -7.77
C LEU A 156 28.97 -5.02 -6.32
N ASP A 157 30.18 -4.82 -5.80
CA ASP A 157 30.40 -4.51 -4.39
C ASP A 157 31.30 -3.28 -4.17
N ASP A 158 31.26 -2.78 -2.94
CA ASP A 158 32.06 -1.67 -2.41
C ASP A 158 31.85 -0.33 -3.15
N GLU A 159 32.50 -0.10 -4.29
CA GLU A 159 32.53 1.20 -5.00
C GLU A 159 31.42 1.41 -6.03
N ASP A 160 31.19 2.65 -6.47
CA ASP A 160 30.12 3.03 -7.40
C ASP A 160 30.26 2.42 -8.81
N PHE A 161 29.16 1.90 -9.36
CA PHE A 161 29.09 1.39 -10.73
C PHE A 161 28.23 2.26 -11.64
N LEU A 162 28.62 2.40 -12.91
CA LEU A 162 27.79 2.96 -13.98
C LEU A 162 27.34 1.85 -14.93
N LEU A 163 26.02 1.69 -15.07
CA LEU A 163 25.40 0.78 -16.02
C LEU A 163 24.69 1.57 -17.14
N SER A 164 24.91 1.16 -18.39
CA SER A 164 24.25 1.75 -19.56
C SER A 164 24.01 0.70 -20.64
N ASN A 165 22.75 0.45 -21.00
CA ASN A 165 22.40 -0.53 -22.03
C ASN A 165 23.00 -1.91 -21.72
N VAL A 166 22.72 -2.39 -20.50
CA VAL A 166 23.25 -3.66 -19.98
C VAL A 166 22.13 -4.67 -19.84
N THR A 167 22.38 -5.90 -20.28
CA THR A 167 21.47 -7.03 -20.04
C THR A 167 22.17 -8.11 -19.23
N PHE A 168 21.52 -8.61 -18.18
CA PHE A 168 21.94 -9.78 -17.42
C PHE A 168 20.97 -10.94 -17.66
N GLY A 169 21.47 -12.07 -18.13
CA GLY A 169 20.70 -13.28 -18.36
C GLY A 169 21.26 -14.51 -17.66
N GLY A 170 20.69 -15.67 -17.97
CA GLY A 170 20.96 -16.93 -17.27
C GLY A 170 20.04 -17.12 -16.06
N SER A 171 20.36 -18.10 -15.21
CA SER A 171 19.54 -18.50 -14.06
C SER A 171 20.26 -18.37 -12.72
N GLY A 172 21.38 -17.64 -12.70
CA GLY A 172 22.13 -17.32 -11.49
C GLY A 172 21.70 -16.02 -10.86
N ILE A 173 22.55 -15.54 -9.95
CA ILE A 173 22.28 -14.35 -9.13
C ILE A 173 23.18 -13.19 -9.56
N ILE A 174 22.56 -12.01 -9.68
CA ILE A 174 23.22 -10.72 -9.76
C ILE A 174 22.98 -10.03 -8.43
N GLU A 175 24.04 -9.57 -7.76
CA GLU A 175 23.93 -8.88 -6.48
C GLU A 175 24.48 -7.45 -6.59
N PHE A 176 23.69 -6.48 -6.15
CA PHE A 176 24.12 -5.09 -5.98
C PHE A 176 24.36 -4.81 -4.48
N SER A 177 25.61 -4.98 -4.04
CA SER A 177 26.06 -4.72 -2.65
C SER A 177 26.96 -3.50 -2.50
N THR A 178 27.15 -2.78 -3.61
CA THR A 178 27.89 -1.52 -3.71
C THR A 178 27.23 -0.34 -2.96
N ASN A 179 28.00 0.72 -2.70
CA ASN A 179 27.50 2.04 -2.36
C ASN A 179 26.40 2.54 -3.33
N SER A 180 26.65 2.52 -4.64
CA SER A 180 25.62 2.88 -5.62
C SER A 180 25.80 2.28 -7.02
N VAL A 181 24.67 2.03 -7.68
CA VAL A 181 24.58 1.68 -9.10
C VAL A 181 23.86 2.83 -9.82
N THR A 182 24.55 3.50 -10.73
CA THR A 182 23.94 4.51 -11.61
C THR A 182 23.44 3.83 -12.88
N VAL A 183 22.13 3.75 -13.05
CA VAL A 183 21.48 3.35 -14.31
C VAL A 183 21.31 4.59 -15.16
N SER A 184 22.17 4.74 -16.17
CA SER A 184 22.06 5.83 -17.15
C SER A 184 20.95 5.56 -18.17
N SER A 185 20.61 6.54 -19.01
CA SER A 185 19.47 6.51 -19.95
C SER A 185 19.41 5.32 -20.91
N GLY A 186 20.49 4.53 -21.05
CA GLY A 186 20.48 3.27 -21.80
C GLY A 186 19.77 2.11 -21.09
N GLY A 187 19.47 2.24 -19.78
CA GLY A 187 18.75 1.24 -18.99
C GLY A 187 19.54 -0.02 -18.63
N VAL A 188 18.92 -0.86 -17.79
CA VAL A 188 19.42 -2.19 -17.40
C VAL A 188 18.26 -3.18 -17.43
N THR A 189 18.49 -4.37 -17.98
CA THR A 189 17.50 -5.46 -18.02
C THR A 189 18.03 -6.71 -17.33
N ILE A 190 17.27 -7.24 -16.36
CA ILE A 190 17.49 -8.55 -15.74
C ILE A 190 16.52 -9.54 -16.37
N LEU A 191 17.00 -10.40 -17.27
CA LEU A 191 16.17 -11.37 -17.98
C LEU A 191 15.70 -12.52 -17.08
N SER A 192 14.51 -13.05 -17.35
CA SER A 192 14.04 -14.28 -16.72
C SER A 192 14.91 -15.47 -17.18
N PRO A 193 15.28 -16.42 -16.29
CA PRO A 193 14.87 -16.55 -14.89
C PRO A 193 15.91 -16.03 -13.86
N ALA A 194 16.77 -15.07 -14.22
CA ALA A 194 17.80 -14.56 -13.31
C ALA A 194 17.19 -13.92 -12.04
N THR A 195 17.99 -13.82 -10.99
CA THR A 195 17.60 -13.11 -9.75
C THR A 195 18.51 -11.91 -9.53
N LEU A 196 17.91 -10.74 -9.30
CA LEU A 196 18.59 -9.58 -8.75
C LEU A 196 18.39 -9.54 -7.24
N GLU A 197 19.48 -9.63 -6.48
CA GLU A 197 19.49 -9.39 -5.03
C GLU A 197 20.01 -7.97 -4.74
N PHE A 198 19.25 -7.22 -3.95
CA PHE A 198 19.60 -5.86 -3.53
C PHE A 198 19.58 -5.75 -2.00
N PRO A 199 20.72 -6.06 -1.34
CA PRO A 199 20.85 -6.01 0.11
C PRO A 199 21.22 -4.64 0.68
N GLY A 200 21.47 -3.63 -0.14
CA GLY A 200 21.78 -2.28 0.33
C GLY A 200 22.41 -1.40 -0.74
N GLY A 201 22.74 -0.16 -0.36
CA GLY A 201 23.22 0.85 -1.30
C GLY A 201 22.10 1.61 -1.99
N THR A 202 22.44 2.29 -3.09
CA THR A 202 21.49 3.10 -3.89
C THR A 202 21.52 2.72 -5.36
N VAL A 203 20.40 2.31 -5.95
CA VAL A 203 20.26 2.32 -7.42
C VAL A 203 19.67 3.68 -7.82
N LYS A 204 20.42 4.46 -8.59
CA LYS A 204 20.07 5.84 -9.01
C LYS A 204 20.10 6.02 -10.51
N GLY A 205 19.66 7.18 -11.00
CA GLY A 205 19.86 7.62 -12.38
C GLY A 205 18.57 7.73 -13.18
N SER A 206 18.71 8.12 -14.45
CA SER A 206 17.59 8.44 -15.35
C SER A 206 17.14 7.29 -16.24
N GLY A 207 17.87 6.17 -16.25
CA GLY A 207 17.47 5.00 -17.02
C GLY A 207 16.64 4.01 -16.24
N ASP A 208 15.87 3.23 -16.98
CA ASP A 208 14.98 2.22 -16.40
C ASP A 208 15.77 0.99 -15.95
N LEU A 209 15.36 0.41 -14.82
CA LEU A 209 15.76 -0.91 -14.37
C LEU A 209 14.57 -1.86 -14.60
N THR A 210 14.68 -2.72 -15.60
CA THR A 210 13.65 -3.70 -15.95
C THR A 210 14.03 -5.08 -15.42
N ILE A 211 13.13 -5.73 -14.67
CA ILE A 211 13.32 -7.06 -14.12
C ILE A 211 12.26 -8.01 -14.66
N GLU A 212 12.66 -8.87 -15.60
CA GLU A 212 11.87 -10.01 -16.11
C GLU A 212 12.00 -11.24 -15.20
N GLY A 213 13.08 -11.31 -14.42
CA GLY A 213 13.36 -12.37 -13.45
C GLY A 213 12.81 -12.08 -12.04
N THR A 214 13.49 -12.56 -11.00
CA THR A 214 13.13 -12.24 -9.61
C THR A 214 13.89 -11.00 -9.13
N PHE A 215 13.21 -10.10 -8.42
CA PHE A 215 13.86 -9.01 -7.69
C PHE A 215 13.69 -9.22 -6.17
N ASP A 216 14.78 -9.39 -5.44
CA ASP A 216 14.80 -9.45 -3.97
C ASP A 216 15.34 -8.14 -3.39
N TRP A 217 14.42 -7.26 -2.99
CA TRP A 217 14.71 -5.96 -2.41
C TRP A 217 14.68 -6.03 -0.88
N SER A 218 15.86 -6.25 -0.28
CA SER A 218 15.94 -6.48 1.16
C SER A 218 16.35 -5.25 1.96
N ARG A 219 17.07 -4.29 1.37
CA ARG A 219 17.38 -2.96 1.95
C ARG A 219 17.75 -1.96 0.84
N GLY A 220 18.01 -0.71 1.21
CA GLY A 220 18.61 0.29 0.33
C GLY A 220 17.58 1.18 -0.37
N ALA A 221 18.09 2.06 -1.23
CA ALA A 221 17.32 3.09 -1.91
C ALA A 221 17.24 2.86 -3.43
N LEU A 222 16.06 3.06 -3.99
CA LEU A 222 15.81 3.18 -5.42
C LEU A 222 15.48 4.66 -5.70
N SER A 223 16.38 5.38 -6.35
CA SER A 223 16.28 6.83 -6.54
C SER A 223 16.44 7.29 -8.00
N GLY A 224 16.10 8.55 -8.25
CA GLY A 224 16.21 9.19 -9.56
C GLY A 224 14.99 8.98 -10.46
N SER A 225 15.08 9.49 -11.69
CA SER A 225 13.92 9.68 -12.56
C SER A 225 13.58 8.52 -13.50
N GLY A 226 14.46 7.51 -13.66
CA GLY A 226 14.14 6.32 -14.45
C GLY A 226 13.21 5.38 -13.69
N ASP A 227 12.44 4.52 -14.35
CA ASP A 227 11.51 3.63 -13.67
C ASP A 227 12.17 2.33 -13.18
N VAL A 228 11.56 1.67 -12.20
CA VAL A 228 11.83 0.25 -11.87
C VAL A 228 10.64 -0.57 -12.32
N ILE A 229 10.82 -1.36 -13.37
CA ILE A 229 9.75 -2.11 -14.03
C ILE A 229 9.91 -3.59 -13.66
N VAL A 230 8.96 -4.14 -12.92
CA VAL A 230 9.03 -5.51 -12.40
C VAL A 230 7.99 -6.38 -13.10
N ASN A 231 8.47 -7.21 -14.03
CA ASN A 231 7.68 -8.15 -14.82
C ASN A 231 7.73 -9.58 -14.26
N GLY A 232 8.76 -9.93 -13.49
CA GLY A 232 8.81 -11.15 -12.67
C GLY A 232 8.70 -10.88 -11.16
N LEU A 233 8.79 -11.92 -10.31
CA LEU A 233 8.45 -11.82 -8.88
C LEU A 233 9.26 -10.73 -8.14
N LEU A 234 8.57 -9.78 -7.50
CA LEU A 234 9.18 -8.86 -6.53
C LEU A 234 9.02 -9.40 -5.10
N LYS A 235 10.12 -9.52 -4.37
CA LYS A 235 10.13 -9.82 -2.93
C LYS A 235 10.68 -8.60 -2.20
N ILE A 236 9.90 -8.08 -1.25
CA ILE A 236 10.33 -7.04 -0.32
C ILE A 236 10.50 -7.72 1.05
N THR A 237 11.75 -7.90 1.45
CA THR A 237 12.17 -8.78 2.56
C THR A 237 13.10 -8.05 3.53
N GLY A 238 13.41 -8.61 4.70
CA GLY A 238 14.34 -8.00 5.64
C GLY A 238 13.79 -6.79 6.41
N SER A 239 14.21 -6.67 7.68
CA SER A 239 13.61 -5.76 8.66
C SER A 239 14.01 -4.29 8.53
N ASN A 240 14.93 -3.96 7.63
CA ASN A 240 15.34 -2.58 7.42
C ASN A 240 14.35 -1.88 6.50
N TYR A 241 14.27 -0.55 6.62
CA TYR A 241 13.44 0.21 5.70
C TYR A 241 14.02 0.20 4.28
N LYS A 242 13.12 0.33 3.32
CA LYS A 242 13.35 0.39 1.87
C LYS A 242 12.95 1.77 1.42
N GLU A 243 13.76 2.44 0.59
CA GLU A 243 13.44 3.80 0.14
C GLU A 243 13.17 3.84 -1.35
N LEU A 244 12.05 4.46 -1.73
CA LEU A 244 11.77 4.87 -3.09
C LEU A 244 11.77 6.40 -3.12
N ILE A 245 12.65 7.01 -3.92
CA ILE A 245 12.94 8.45 -3.88
C ILE A 245 12.83 9.01 -5.29
N GLU A 246 11.85 9.87 -5.59
CA GLU A 246 11.57 10.42 -6.94
C GLU A 246 11.13 9.38 -8.00
N ARG A 247 11.42 8.10 -7.73
CA ARG A 247 11.33 6.99 -8.67
C ARG A 247 9.93 6.36 -8.71
N THR A 248 9.57 5.82 -9.87
CA THR A 248 8.36 4.97 -10.00
C THR A 248 8.75 3.49 -9.93
N LEU A 249 8.08 2.72 -9.06
CA LEU A 249 8.08 1.26 -9.06
C LEU A 249 6.80 0.76 -9.75
N ILE A 250 6.94 0.09 -10.89
CA ILE A 250 5.85 -0.48 -11.66
C ILE A 250 5.83 -1.99 -11.46
N ASN A 251 4.83 -2.50 -10.75
CA ASN A 251 4.58 -3.93 -10.61
C ASN A 251 3.62 -4.40 -11.70
N ASN A 252 4.10 -5.28 -12.59
CA ASN A 252 3.32 -5.94 -13.64
C ASN A 252 2.99 -7.41 -13.32
N THR A 253 3.21 -7.85 -12.08
CA THR A 253 3.12 -9.25 -11.67
C THR A 253 2.79 -9.39 -10.17
N THR A 254 3.37 -10.37 -9.49
CA THR A 254 3.27 -10.52 -8.04
C THR A 254 4.40 -9.80 -7.31
N THR A 255 4.02 -8.97 -6.35
CA THR A 255 4.87 -8.42 -5.29
C THR A 255 4.50 -9.07 -3.96
N ILE A 256 5.49 -9.52 -3.19
CA ILE A 256 5.33 -10.03 -1.82
C ILE A 256 6.08 -9.09 -0.87
N TRP A 257 5.34 -8.35 -0.05
CA TRP A 257 5.90 -7.51 1.01
C TRP A 257 5.81 -8.22 2.35
N SER A 258 6.95 -8.70 2.85
CA SER A 258 7.02 -9.61 4.00
C SER A 258 7.67 -9.03 5.25
N ASP A 259 8.48 -7.97 5.11
CA ASP A 259 9.13 -7.30 6.24
C ASP A 259 9.71 -5.94 5.81
N GLY A 260 10.01 -5.11 6.80
CA GLY A 260 10.64 -3.80 6.67
C GLY A 260 9.71 -2.72 6.12
N ASP A 261 9.77 -1.53 6.70
CA ASP A 261 8.97 -0.40 6.22
C ASP A 261 9.38 0.05 4.81
N ILE A 262 8.44 0.60 4.05
CA ILE A 262 8.69 1.17 2.72
C ILE A 262 8.49 2.67 2.81
N LYS A 263 9.53 3.46 2.54
CA LYS A 263 9.48 4.92 2.58
C LYS A 263 9.37 5.48 1.16
N LEU A 264 8.33 6.28 0.92
CA LEU A 264 8.18 7.01 -0.33
C LEU A 264 8.58 8.47 -0.10
N LYS A 265 9.47 8.98 -0.95
CA LYS A 265 10.06 10.32 -0.89
C LYS A 265 10.06 10.98 -2.25
N ASP A 266 10.11 12.30 -2.28
CA ASP A 266 10.28 13.14 -3.46
C ASP A 266 9.29 12.85 -4.60
N GLN A 267 8.02 12.59 -4.24
CA GLN A 267 6.93 12.22 -5.14
C GLN A 267 7.08 10.83 -5.78
N ALA A 268 7.83 9.93 -5.13
CA ALA A 268 7.92 8.53 -5.52
C ALA A 268 6.53 7.88 -5.70
N LYS A 269 6.45 6.90 -6.59
CA LYS A 269 5.18 6.27 -6.95
C LYS A 269 5.30 4.76 -7.02
N ILE A 270 4.36 4.06 -6.40
CA ILE A 270 4.15 2.62 -6.60
C ILE A 270 2.91 2.46 -7.48
N ILE A 271 3.04 1.72 -8.59
CA ILE A 271 1.94 1.38 -9.48
C ILE A 271 1.77 -0.14 -9.49
N ASN A 272 0.68 -0.62 -8.90
CA ASN A 272 0.26 -2.01 -9.03
C ASN A 272 -0.67 -2.13 -10.25
N GLN A 273 -0.15 -2.63 -11.37
CA GLN A 273 -0.84 -2.62 -12.65
C GLN A 273 -2.03 -3.57 -12.70
N SER A 274 -2.89 -3.41 -13.69
CA SER A 274 -4.03 -4.32 -13.88
C SER A 274 -3.54 -5.77 -14.05
N GLY A 275 -4.21 -6.72 -13.41
CA GLY A 275 -3.79 -8.12 -13.36
C GLY A 275 -2.62 -8.43 -12.41
N SER A 276 -2.04 -7.42 -11.77
CA SER A 276 -0.93 -7.58 -10.82
C SER A 276 -1.41 -7.72 -9.37
N LEU A 277 -0.63 -8.43 -8.56
CA LEU A 277 -0.88 -8.65 -7.13
C LEU A 277 0.19 -7.93 -6.31
N PHE A 278 -0.24 -7.11 -5.35
CA PHE A 278 0.59 -6.60 -4.27
C PHE A 278 0.14 -7.26 -2.95
N ASP A 279 0.86 -8.29 -2.52
CA ASP A 279 0.56 -9.09 -1.34
C ASP A 279 1.31 -8.58 -0.10
N VAL A 280 0.57 -8.01 0.83
CA VAL A 280 1.03 -7.54 2.14
C VAL A 280 0.97 -8.70 3.13
N LYS A 281 2.15 -9.20 3.51
CA LYS A 281 2.35 -10.29 4.47
C LYS A 281 2.88 -9.85 5.84
N THR A 282 2.93 -8.55 6.06
CA THR A 282 3.49 -7.93 7.26
C THR A 282 2.50 -6.97 7.92
N ASP A 283 2.87 -6.47 9.09
CA ASP A 283 2.22 -5.39 9.86
C ASP A 283 3.08 -4.11 9.84
N ASN A 284 3.99 -3.99 8.87
CA ASN A 284 4.85 -2.81 8.69
C ASN A 284 4.10 -1.60 8.11
N LEU A 285 4.79 -0.45 8.13
CA LEU A 285 4.35 0.81 7.57
C LEU A 285 4.91 1.02 6.16
N MET A 286 4.03 1.39 5.23
CA MET A 286 4.42 2.10 4.04
C MET A 286 4.23 3.59 4.34
N ASP A 287 5.34 4.30 4.49
CA ASP A 287 5.49 5.62 5.10
C ASP A 287 5.47 6.74 4.05
N TYR A 288 4.66 7.77 4.27
CA TYR A 288 4.74 9.04 3.55
C TYR A 288 5.68 9.99 4.30
N VAL A 289 6.89 10.18 3.79
CA VAL A 289 7.85 11.07 4.45
C VAL A 289 7.50 12.53 4.16
N LEU A 290 6.75 13.16 5.08
CA LEU A 290 6.23 14.53 4.96
C LEU A 290 7.29 15.58 4.62
N ALA A 291 8.48 15.46 5.23
CA ALA A 291 9.58 16.39 5.00
C ALA A 291 10.10 16.38 3.55
N ASP A 292 9.84 15.29 2.83
CA ASP A 292 10.39 15.00 1.51
C ASP A 292 9.27 14.95 0.45
N ASN A 293 8.12 15.63 0.67
CA ASN A 293 6.96 15.62 -0.25
C ASN A 293 6.35 14.22 -0.53
N GLY A 294 6.77 13.20 0.23
CA GLY A 294 6.30 11.81 0.24
C GLY A 294 6.05 11.15 -1.13
N GLY A 295 4.98 10.37 -1.29
CA GLY A 295 4.65 9.69 -2.54
C GLY A 295 3.20 9.21 -2.67
N SER A 296 2.94 8.36 -3.66
CA SER A 296 1.61 7.78 -3.94
C SER A 296 1.65 6.28 -4.25
N PHE A 297 0.55 5.60 -3.92
CA PHE A 297 0.27 4.23 -4.33
C PHE A 297 -0.95 4.24 -5.26
N VAL A 298 -0.78 3.75 -6.48
CA VAL A 298 -1.87 3.55 -7.45
C VAL A 298 -2.14 2.05 -7.59
N ASN A 299 -3.33 1.62 -7.17
CA ASN A 299 -3.81 0.25 -7.31
C ASN A 299 -4.80 0.13 -8.49
N LEU A 300 -4.32 -0.46 -9.59
CA LEU A 300 -5.12 -0.87 -10.75
C LEU A 300 -5.38 -2.39 -10.75
N GLY A 301 -4.55 -3.16 -10.05
CA GLY A 301 -4.67 -4.60 -9.84
C GLY A 301 -5.29 -4.95 -8.50
N GLN A 302 -4.68 -5.89 -7.77
CA GLN A 302 -5.12 -6.31 -6.44
C GLN A 302 -4.09 -5.95 -5.37
N LEU A 303 -4.50 -5.18 -4.36
CA LEU A 303 -3.78 -4.99 -3.09
C LEU A 303 -4.41 -5.94 -2.06
N LYS A 304 -3.62 -6.84 -1.49
CA LYS A 304 -4.14 -7.92 -0.64
C LYS A 304 -3.34 -8.04 0.65
N LYS A 305 -3.98 -7.96 1.82
CA LYS A 305 -3.35 -8.34 3.09
C LYS A 305 -3.64 -9.81 3.38
N THR A 306 -2.64 -10.68 3.26
CA THR A 306 -2.82 -12.15 3.42
C THR A 306 -2.27 -12.71 4.73
N ALA A 307 -1.39 -11.98 5.42
CA ALA A 307 -0.79 -12.42 6.67
C ALA A 307 -0.52 -11.24 7.63
N GLY A 308 -0.03 -11.55 8.82
CA GLY A 308 0.09 -10.59 9.94
C GLY A 308 -1.25 -10.41 10.66
N SER A 309 -1.24 -10.56 11.97
CA SER A 309 -2.45 -10.40 12.81
C SER A 309 -2.67 -8.96 13.26
N GLY A 310 -1.66 -8.10 13.14
CA GLY A 310 -1.71 -6.69 13.47
C GLY A 310 -2.19 -5.82 12.31
N THR A 311 -1.75 -4.57 12.35
CA THR A 311 -2.12 -3.53 11.38
C THR A 311 -1.00 -3.28 10.41
N ALA A 312 -1.21 -3.54 9.12
CA ALA A 312 -0.39 -2.96 8.06
C ALA A 312 -0.93 -1.57 7.73
N THR A 313 -0.07 -0.57 7.62
CA THR A 313 -0.51 0.79 7.28
C THR A 313 0.06 1.26 5.94
N ILE A 314 -0.80 1.85 5.11
CA ILE A 314 -0.48 2.52 3.85
C ILE A 314 -0.77 4.01 4.04
N ASP A 315 0.28 4.81 4.20
CA ASP A 315 0.22 6.26 4.41
C ASP A 315 0.32 7.13 3.10
N PRO A 316 0.97 6.66 2.01
CA PRO A 316 0.97 7.42 0.76
C PRO A 316 -0.42 7.74 0.22
N ILE A 317 -0.51 8.77 -0.63
CA ILE A 317 -1.77 9.05 -1.36
C ILE A 317 -2.21 7.78 -2.08
N PHE A 318 -3.41 7.31 -1.78
CA PHE A 318 -3.92 6.09 -2.35
C PHE A 318 -4.93 6.38 -3.45
N HIS A 319 -4.72 5.78 -4.62
CA HIS A 319 -5.69 5.80 -5.71
C HIS A 319 -6.05 4.38 -6.09
N ASN A 320 -7.32 4.02 -5.97
CA ASN A 320 -7.77 2.66 -6.23
C ASN A 320 -8.88 2.60 -7.26
N THR A 321 -8.58 1.98 -8.40
CA THR A 321 -9.56 1.52 -9.39
C THR A 321 -9.61 -0.01 -9.48
N GLY A 322 -8.67 -0.70 -8.83
CA GLY A 322 -8.64 -2.15 -8.69
C GLY A 322 -9.34 -2.65 -7.42
N THR A 323 -8.80 -3.74 -6.85
CA THR A 323 -9.36 -4.42 -5.68
C THR A 323 -8.44 -4.26 -4.47
N VAL A 324 -9.03 -3.97 -3.30
CA VAL A 324 -8.41 -4.06 -1.99
C VAL A 324 -9.06 -5.22 -1.24
N GLU A 325 -8.27 -6.19 -0.78
CA GLU A 325 -8.77 -7.39 -0.09
C GLU A 325 -8.04 -7.61 1.24
N VAL A 326 -8.79 -7.76 2.33
CA VAL A 326 -8.24 -7.99 3.67
C VAL A 326 -8.62 -9.39 4.15
N LEU A 327 -7.65 -10.31 4.19
CA LEU A 327 -7.82 -11.69 4.66
C LEU A 327 -7.27 -11.94 6.07
N SER A 328 -6.42 -11.05 6.60
CA SER A 328 -5.84 -11.19 7.94
C SER A 328 -5.65 -9.82 8.57
N GLY A 329 -5.86 -9.74 9.89
CA GLY A 329 -5.59 -8.55 10.70
C GLY A 329 -6.32 -7.29 10.19
N THR A 330 -5.59 -6.18 10.22
CA THR A 330 -6.09 -4.87 9.80
C THR A 330 -5.26 -4.31 8.66
N LEU A 331 -5.91 -3.81 7.60
CA LEU A 331 -5.28 -2.92 6.63
C LEU A 331 -5.76 -1.50 6.88
N ARG A 332 -4.85 -0.56 7.08
CA ARG A 332 -5.16 0.83 7.38
C ARG A 332 -4.66 1.74 6.28
N PHE A 333 -5.53 2.59 5.77
CA PHE A 333 -5.15 3.78 5.02
C PHE A 333 -5.13 4.96 5.99
N GLU A 334 -3.98 5.61 6.13
CA GLU A 334 -3.86 6.79 6.98
C GLU A 334 -3.35 7.97 6.17
N ARG A 335 -3.83 9.19 6.47
CA ARG A 335 -3.15 10.44 6.06
C ARG A 335 -3.81 11.68 6.64
N GLY A 336 -3.04 12.58 7.26
CA GLY A 336 -3.59 13.84 7.78
C GLY A 336 -3.77 14.99 6.76
N SER A 337 -3.07 14.98 5.60
CA SER A 337 -2.88 16.21 4.81
C SER A 337 -3.50 16.26 3.41
N ALA A 338 -3.64 15.16 2.66
CA ALA A 338 -4.40 15.18 1.40
C ALA A 338 -5.25 13.92 1.18
N SER A 339 -6.10 14.00 0.16
CA SER A 339 -7.19 13.05 -0.05
C SER A 339 -6.76 11.86 -0.90
N SER A 340 -7.14 10.65 -0.50
CA SER A 340 -7.15 9.48 -1.38
C SER A 340 -8.47 9.37 -2.13
N SER A 341 -8.51 8.54 -3.16
CA SER A 341 -9.73 8.32 -3.93
C SER A 341 -9.89 6.87 -4.38
N SER A 342 -11.15 6.43 -4.49
CA SER A 342 -11.46 5.14 -5.05
C SER A 342 -12.75 5.08 -5.85
N THR A 343 -12.65 4.36 -6.98
CA THR A 343 -13.79 3.86 -7.78
C THR A 343 -13.78 2.32 -7.82
N GLY A 344 -12.94 1.70 -6.98
CA GLY A 344 -12.60 0.28 -7.02
C GLY A 344 -13.44 -0.56 -6.07
N HIS A 345 -12.94 -1.75 -5.78
CA HIS A 345 -13.62 -2.77 -4.97
C HIS A 345 -12.89 -3.00 -3.66
N PHE A 346 -13.63 -3.10 -2.55
CA PHE A 346 -13.13 -3.41 -1.21
C PHE A 346 -13.79 -4.68 -0.70
N LEU A 347 -13.00 -5.72 -0.43
CA LEU A 347 -13.45 -7.00 0.13
C LEU A 347 -12.81 -7.23 1.50
N THR A 348 -13.60 -7.14 2.56
CA THR A 348 -13.14 -7.31 3.95
C THR A 348 -13.71 -8.60 4.52
N HIS A 349 -12.85 -9.58 4.80
CA HIS A 349 -13.30 -10.91 5.26
C HIS A 349 -13.70 -10.93 6.73
N SER A 350 -14.42 -11.99 7.13
CA SER A 350 -14.83 -12.17 8.52
C SER A 350 -13.63 -12.16 9.47
N GLY A 351 -13.73 -11.37 10.55
CA GLY A 351 -12.66 -11.21 11.54
C GLY A 351 -11.54 -10.25 11.14
N THR A 352 -11.65 -9.56 10.00
CA THR A 352 -10.67 -8.57 9.55
C THR A 352 -11.27 -7.17 9.48
N THR A 353 -10.40 -6.16 9.44
CA THR A 353 -10.79 -4.75 9.42
C THR A 353 -10.06 -3.99 8.33
N LEU A 354 -10.81 -3.21 7.55
CA LEU A 354 -10.28 -2.13 6.74
C LEU A 354 -10.48 -0.82 7.50
N VAL A 355 -9.41 -0.08 7.77
CA VAL A 355 -9.49 1.22 8.47
C VAL A 355 -9.22 2.35 7.48
N LEU A 356 -10.15 3.31 7.42
CA LEU A 356 -10.02 4.57 6.71
C LEU A 356 -9.76 5.65 7.77
N SER A 357 -8.50 6.07 7.90
CA SER A 357 -8.03 7.10 8.85
C SER A 357 -7.33 8.26 8.16
N GLU A 358 -7.95 8.76 7.09
CA GLU A 358 -7.42 9.86 6.27
C GLU A 358 -8.23 11.15 6.39
N ARG A 359 -7.62 12.29 6.06
CA ARG A 359 -8.27 13.60 6.02
C ARG A 359 -9.55 13.57 5.18
N SER A 360 -9.50 12.95 4.00
CA SER A 360 -10.67 12.64 3.19
C SER A 360 -10.38 11.45 2.27
N PHE A 361 -11.22 10.42 2.35
CA PHE A 361 -11.24 9.30 1.43
C PHE A 361 -12.43 9.46 0.48
N ILE A 362 -12.15 9.81 -0.77
CA ILE A 362 -13.20 10.15 -1.76
C ILE A 362 -13.68 8.87 -2.43
N ILE A 363 -14.98 8.60 -2.34
CA ILE A 363 -15.65 7.46 -2.98
C ILE A 363 -16.49 7.97 -4.16
N ASP A 364 -16.21 7.45 -5.35
CA ASP A 364 -17.05 7.62 -6.53
C ASP A 364 -17.28 6.26 -7.20
N GLY A 365 -18.34 5.58 -6.79
CA GLY A 365 -18.76 4.30 -7.35
C GLY A 365 -18.06 3.09 -6.75
N ALA A 366 -17.28 3.26 -5.68
CA ALA A 366 -16.62 2.13 -5.04
C ALA A 366 -17.64 1.15 -4.44
N TYR A 367 -17.30 -0.14 -4.50
CA TYR A 367 -18.13 -1.24 -3.99
C TYR A 367 -17.47 -1.87 -2.76
N PHE A 368 -18.22 -2.00 -1.67
CA PHE A 368 -17.77 -2.64 -0.42
C PHE A 368 -18.49 -3.97 -0.19
N GLU A 369 -17.75 -5.03 0.10
CA GLU A 369 -18.32 -6.33 0.42
C GLU A 369 -17.54 -7.12 1.48
N GLY A 370 -18.14 -8.23 1.92
CA GLY A 370 -17.56 -9.17 2.86
C GLY A 370 -17.97 -8.89 4.31
N ALA A 371 -17.97 -9.96 5.12
CA ALA A 371 -18.46 -9.95 6.50
C ALA A 371 -17.54 -9.26 7.54
N GLY A 372 -16.44 -8.63 7.10
CA GLY A 372 -15.56 -7.83 7.94
C GLY A 372 -16.07 -6.41 8.14
N ILE A 373 -15.23 -5.57 8.78
CA ILE A 373 -15.60 -4.19 9.13
C ILE A 373 -14.77 -3.21 8.31
N THR A 374 -15.44 -2.29 7.62
CA THR A 374 -14.82 -1.04 7.16
C THR A 374 -15.04 0.05 8.21
N GLN A 375 -13.98 0.44 8.91
CA GLN A 375 -14.01 1.44 9.96
C GLN A 375 -13.61 2.81 9.42
N VAL A 376 -14.38 3.85 9.73
CA VAL A 376 -14.06 5.26 9.49
C VAL A 376 -13.75 5.90 10.84
N THR A 377 -12.49 6.24 11.05
CA THR A 377 -11.97 6.82 12.31
C THR A 377 -11.02 7.97 11.97
N ASP A 378 -11.07 9.09 12.68
CA ASP A 378 -10.23 10.27 12.40
C ASP A 378 -10.29 10.74 10.92
N ALA A 379 -11.41 10.46 10.23
CA ALA A 379 -11.48 10.56 8.79
C ALA A 379 -12.80 11.11 8.26
N ILE A 380 -12.72 11.69 7.05
CA ILE A 380 -13.88 12.03 6.25
C ILE A 380 -14.05 10.99 5.15
N LEU A 381 -15.13 10.21 5.18
CA LEU A 381 -15.58 9.44 4.02
C LEU A 381 -16.43 10.36 3.13
N GLU A 382 -15.87 10.79 2.00
CA GLU A 382 -16.51 11.75 1.10
C GLU A 382 -17.13 11.04 -0.12
N VAL A 383 -18.45 10.89 -0.12
CA VAL A 383 -19.19 10.18 -1.16
C VAL A 383 -19.60 11.16 -2.27
N THR A 384 -19.09 10.95 -3.47
CA THR A 384 -19.34 11.81 -4.65
C THR A 384 -19.80 10.99 -5.85
N GLY A 385 -20.07 11.66 -6.97
CA GLY A 385 -20.41 11.04 -8.25
C GLY A 385 -21.51 9.98 -8.16
N THR A 386 -21.16 8.75 -8.55
CA THR A 386 -22.03 7.57 -8.56
C THR A 386 -22.29 6.96 -7.19
N GLY A 387 -21.61 7.46 -6.15
CA GLY A 387 -21.90 7.16 -4.75
C GLY A 387 -21.18 5.95 -4.18
N LEU A 388 -21.58 5.53 -2.99
CA LEU A 388 -21.06 4.33 -2.33
C LEU A 388 -22.03 3.17 -2.52
N GLN A 389 -21.51 2.03 -2.98
CA GLN A 389 -22.24 0.79 -3.14
C GLN A 389 -21.75 -0.25 -2.13
N MET A 390 -22.64 -1.11 -1.64
CA MET A 390 -22.24 -2.21 -0.76
C MET A 390 -23.11 -3.45 -0.90
N SER A 391 -22.55 -4.60 -0.55
CA SER A 391 -23.26 -5.87 -0.40
C SER A 391 -24.07 -5.94 0.90
N ALA A 392 -24.89 -6.98 1.05
CA ALA A 392 -25.72 -7.18 2.24
C ALA A 392 -24.95 -7.66 3.48
N ASP A 393 -23.76 -8.23 3.30
CA ASP A 393 -22.89 -8.70 4.38
C ASP A 393 -21.84 -7.67 4.83
N ALA A 394 -21.67 -6.59 4.05
CA ALA A 394 -20.74 -5.50 4.38
C ALA A 394 -21.17 -4.74 5.65
N THR A 395 -20.19 -4.33 6.46
CA THR A 395 -20.39 -3.41 7.58
C THR A 395 -19.50 -2.18 7.44
N ILE A 396 -20.10 -0.99 7.48
CA ILE A 396 -19.39 0.28 7.70
C ILE A 396 -19.59 0.71 9.15
N LYS A 397 -18.51 1.11 9.82
CA LYS A 397 -18.52 1.58 11.20
C LYS A 397 -17.95 2.99 11.28
N LEU A 398 -18.74 3.93 11.81
CA LEU A 398 -18.31 5.29 12.13
C LEU A 398 -18.20 5.41 13.65
N ASP A 399 -16.98 5.42 14.17
CA ASP A 399 -16.71 5.31 15.61
C ASP A 399 -15.69 6.30 16.15
N ASP A 400 -15.54 7.44 15.48
CA ASP A 400 -14.74 8.58 15.95
C ASP A 400 -15.57 9.88 16.05
N PRO A 401 -15.37 10.76 17.06
CA PRO A 401 -16.16 11.97 17.21
C PRO A 401 -15.90 13.00 16.11
N ASP A 402 -14.70 13.00 15.54
CA ASP A 402 -14.30 13.88 14.44
C ASP A 402 -14.51 13.21 13.07
N GLY A 403 -14.73 11.90 13.06
CA GLY A 403 -15.14 11.12 11.89
C GLY A 403 -16.41 11.64 11.22
N LYS A 404 -16.41 11.65 9.89
CA LYS A 404 -17.55 12.11 9.07
C LYS A 404 -17.87 11.19 7.92
N ILE A 405 -19.15 11.06 7.60
CA ILE A 405 -19.61 10.59 6.28
C ILE A 405 -20.34 11.75 5.61
N GLN A 406 -19.83 12.19 4.47
CA GLN A 406 -20.33 13.38 3.79
C GLN A 406 -20.41 13.24 2.27
N GLY A 407 -20.78 14.33 1.59
CA GLY A 407 -20.68 14.47 0.13
C GLY A 407 -22.02 14.59 -0.58
N THR A 408 -21.95 14.73 -1.90
CA THR A 408 -23.10 14.98 -2.79
C THR A 408 -23.61 13.71 -3.47
N GLY A 409 -22.83 12.63 -3.47
CA GLY A 409 -23.18 11.35 -4.08
C GLY A 409 -24.18 10.55 -3.23
N PRO A 410 -24.90 9.59 -3.85
CA PRO A 410 -25.81 8.72 -3.12
C PRO A 410 -25.06 7.77 -2.18
N LEU A 411 -25.57 7.60 -0.96
CA LEU A 411 -25.11 6.65 0.04
C LEU A 411 -26.21 5.62 0.28
N THR A 412 -26.03 4.39 -0.20
CA THR A 412 -27.01 3.30 -0.01
C THR A 412 -26.41 2.19 0.83
N ILE A 413 -26.98 1.97 2.02
CA ILE A 413 -26.56 0.93 2.96
C ILE A 413 -27.42 -0.31 2.76
N ASN A 414 -26.92 -1.27 1.96
CA ASN A 414 -27.57 -2.58 1.78
C ASN A 414 -27.15 -3.60 2.85
N GLY A 415 -26.00 -3.39 3.49
CA GLY A 415 -25.52 -4.17 4.61
C GLY A 415 -25.84 -3.49 5.93
N ARG A 416 -24.81 -3.23 6.73
CA ARG A 416 -24.94 -2.65 8.07
C ARG A 416 -24.14 -1.36 8.17
N LEU A 417 -24.76 -0.33 8.74
CA LEU A 417 -24.05 0.87 9.21
C LEU A 417 -24.09 0.91 10.74
N GLU A 418 -22.93 0.91 11.37
CA GLU A 418 -22.75 1.16 12.80
C GLU A 418 -22.34 2.61 13.01
N TRP A 419 -23.29 3.45 13.39
CA TRP A 419 -23.03 4.84 13.72
C TRP A 419 -22.92 4.98 15.23
N LEU A 420 -21.69 5.04 15.74
CA LEU A 420 -21.43 5.10 17.18
C LEU A 420 -21.19 6.54 17.66
N GLN A 421 -20.61 7.37 16.79
CA GLN A 421 -20.30 8.78 17.03
C GLN A 421 -19.95 9.49 15.71
N GLY A 422 -19.63 10.78 15.75
CA GLY A 422 -19.26 11.54 14.56
C GLY A 422 -20.46 12.16 13.83
N THR A 423 -20.19 12.70 12.64
CA THR A 423 -21.15 13.50 11.86
C THR A 423 -21.53 12.82 10.55
N ILE A 424 -22.82 12.85 10.19
CA ILE A 424 -23.28 12.55 8.84
C ILE A 424 -23.92 13.81 8.25
N ASN A 425 -23.37 14.26 7.13
CA ASN A 425 -23.79 15.48 6.43
C ASN A 425 -23.78 15.31 4.90
N GLY A 426 -24.10 16.39 4.17
CA GLY A 426 -24.08 16.42 2.71
C GLY A 426 -25.47 16.35 2.08
N SER A 427 -25.54 16.63 0.77
CA SER A 427 -26.80 16.76 0.02
C SER A 427 -27.23 15.51 -0.73
N GLY A 428 -26.37 14.49 -0.82
CA GLY A 428 -26.70 13.26 -1.54
C GLY A 428 -27.77 12.43 -0.83
N ASN A 429 -28.55 11.65 -1.58
CA ASN A 429 -29.51 10.70 -1.01
C ASN A 429 -28.81 9.76 -0.01
N PHE A 430 -29.43 9.52 1.14
CA PHE A 430 -28.93 8.55 2.12
C PHE A 430 -30.03 7.56 2.47
N VAL A 431 -29.84 6.31 2.04
CA VAL A 431 -30.84 5.24 2.18
C VAL A 431 -30.27 4.09 3.00
N ILE A 432 -31.04 3.64 3.99
CA ILE A 432 -30.77 2.42 4.75
C ILE A 432 -31.74 1.34 4.28
N ASN A 433 -31.27 0.35 3.53
CA ASN A 433 -32.11 -0.75 3.06
C ASN A 433 -32.14 -1.93 4.05
N ASN A 434 -31.11 -2.08 4.87
CA ASN A 434 -31.01 -3.18 5.81
C ASN A 434 -30.89 -2.68 7.26
N THR A 435 -29.69 -2.53 7.82
CA THR A 435 -29.55 -2.22 9.25
C THR A 435 -28.76 -0.94 9.50
N LEU A 436 -29.34 -0.02 10.29
CA LEU A 436 -28.63 1.08 10.93
C LEU A 436 -28.59 0.85 12.43
N VAL A 437 -27.41 0.89 13.04
CA VAL A 437 -27.24 0.85 14.49
C VAL A 437 -26.77 2.20 14.99
N LEU A 438 -27.56 2.79 15.88
CA LEU A 438 -27.21 4.00 16.62
C LEU A 438 -26.66 3.58 17.98
N GLY A 439 -25.33 3.45 18.06
CA GLY A 439 -24.63 2.96 19.24
C GLY A 439 -23.86 4.06 19.98
N GLY A 440 -22.97 3.62 20.88
CA GLY A 440 -22.02 4.48 21.59
C GLY A 440 -22.62 5.40 22.66
N SER A 441 -21.75 5.98 23.48
CA SER A 441 -22.12 6.95 24.53
C SER A 441 -22.01 8.40 24.07
N HIS A 442 -21.31 8.66 22.97
CA HIS A 442 -21.15 10.00 22.41
C HIS A 442 -22.32 10.37 21.50
N PHE A 443 -22.53 11.68 21.35
CA PHE A 443 -23.56 12.17 20.45
C PHE A 443 -23.19 11.84 18.98
N LYS A 444 -24.23 11.70 18.16
CA LYS A 444 -24.17 11.52 16.72
C LYS A 444 -24.85 12.72 16.09
N GLU A 445 -24.22 13.35 15.10
CA GLU A 445 -24.76 14.57 14.48
C GLU A 445 -25.27 14.28 13.06
N LEU A 446 -26.58 14.41 12.85
CA LEU A 446 -27.19 14.44 11.52
C LEU A 446 -27.46 15.88 11.11
N THR A 447 -26.83 16.34 10.03
CA THR A 447 -26.93 17.75 9.63
C THR A 447 -27.18 17.94 8.14
N GLY A 448 -28.23 18.70 7.80
CA GLY A 448 -28.54 19.11 6.42
C GLY A 448 -28.89 17.97 5.46
N ARG A 449 -29.18 16.76 5.97
CA ARG A 449 -29.38 15.54 5.18
C ARG A 449 -30.65 14.81 5.59
N THR A 450 -31.24 14.09 4.64
CA THR A 450 -32.36 13.17 4.87
C THR A 450 -31.86 11.73 4.90
N ILE A 451 -32.15 11.00 5.98
CA ILE A 451 -32.02 9.53 6.05
C ILE A 451 -33.36 8.92 5.66
N THR A 452 -33.41 8.08 4.62
CA THR A 452 -34.55 7.24 4.28
C THR A 452 -34.30 5.83 4.81
N ASN A 453 -34.95 5.45 5.91
CA ASN A 453 -34.87 4.11 6.47
C ASN A 453 -35.98 3.22 5.88
N ASN A 454 -35.58 2.24 5.07
CA ASN A 454 -36.43 1.18 4.54
C ASN A 454 -36.30 -0.14 5.33
N GLY A 455 -35.27 -0.25 6.17
CA GLY A 455 -34.97 -1.45 6.94
C GLY A 455 -35.23 -1.27 8.44
N THR A 456 -34.31 -1.77 9.25
CA THR A 456 -34.37 -1.70 10.70
C THR A 456 -33.30 -0.75 11.23
N THR A 457 -33.72 0.27 11.96
CA THR A 457 -32.83 1.10 12.77
C THR A 457 -32.93 0.68 14.24
N ILE A 458 -31.78 0.42 14.87
CA ILE A 458 -31.70 -0.03 16.27
C ILE A 458 -30.88 0.97 17.08
N ALA A 459 -31.52 1.68 18.00
CA ALA A 459 -30.86 2.59 18.92
C ALA A 459 -30.47 1.86 20.21
N THR A 460 -29.19 1.50 20.31
CA THR A 460 -28.60 0.72 21.42
C THR A 460 -27.68 1.55 22.30
N GLY A 461 -27.20 2.70 21.83
CA GLY A 461 -26.31 3.59 22.56
C GLY A 461 -27.05 4.53 23.50
N SER A 462 -26.33 5.12 24.46
CA SER A 462 -26.84 6.17 25.35
C SER A 462 -26.58 7.59 24.81
N GLY A 463 -25.71 7.72 23.81
CA GLY A 463 -25.36 9.01 23.24
C GLY A 463 -26.47 9.56 22.35
N SER A 464 -26.75 10.85 22.48
CA SER A 464 -27.85 11.52 21.78
C SER A 464 -27.74 11.45 20.25
N LEU A 465 -28.86 11.42 19.54
CA LEU A 465 -28.89 11.75 18.11
C LEU A 465 -29.30 13.21 17.95
N ARG A 466 -28.41 14.03 17.39
CA ARG A 466 -28.61 15.45 17.18
C ARG A 466 -29.04 15.73 15.74
N PHE A 467 -30.00 16.63 15.59
CA PHE A 467 -30.51 17.09 14.31
C PHE A 467 -30.26 18.58 14.16
N SER A 468 -29.59 18.96 13.07
CA SER A 468 -29.33 20.35 12.71
C SER A 468 -29.56 20.62 11.22
N ASN A 469 -29.67 21.90 10.86
CA ASN A 469 -29.80 22.37 9.48
C ASN A 469 -30.95 21.72 8.70
N SER A 470 -32.12 21.58 9.34
CA SER A 470 -33.31 20.95 8.75
C SER A 470 -33.11 19.48 8.35
N ALA A 471 -32.25 18.74 9.05
CA ALA A 471 -32.08 17.31 8.86
C ALA A 471 -33.40 16.54 9.01
N VAL A 472 -33.56 15.45 8.25
CA VAL A 472 -34.77 14.60 8.29
C VAL A 472 -34.39 13.14 8.50
N PHE A 473 -35.13 12.45 9.34
CA PHE A 473 -35.13 11.00 9.41
C PHE A 473 -36.50 10.50 8.98
N ASP A 474 -36.58 9.78 7.87
CA ASP A 474 -37.82 9.24 7.32
C ASP A 474 -37.84 7.72 7.47
N ASN A 475 -38.62 7.23 8.44
CA ASN A 475 -38.86 5.81 8.67
C ASN A 475 -40.04 5.36 7.80
N THR A 476 -39.73 4.74 6.65
CA THR A 476 -40.73 4.48 5.60
C THR A 476 -41.70 3.36 5.97
N SER A 477 -42.75 3.16 5.15
CA SER A 477 -43.73 2.11 5.39
C SER A 477 -43.07 0.72 5.32
N GLY A 478 -43.29 -0.11 6.33
CA GLY A 478 -42.64 -1.41 6.48
C GLY A 478 -41.31 -1.36 7.25
N ALA A 479 -40.72 -0.18 7.43
CA ALA A 479 -39.50 0.00 8.20
C ALA A 479 -39.75 0.05 9.72
N VAL A 480 -38.72 -0.26 10.50
CA VAL A 480 -38.76 -0.25 11.97
C VAL A 480 -37.66 0.67 12.49
N PHE A 481 -38.02 1.56 13.41
CA PHE A 481 -37.10 2.26 14.28
C PHE A 481 -37.34 1.78 15.71
N GLU A 482 -36.30 1.23 16.36
CA GLU A 482 -36.42 0.62 17.68
C GLU A 482 -35.46 1.25 18.70
N PHE A 483 -36.01 1.79 19.78
CA PHE A 483 -35.26 2.20 20.97
C PHE A 483 -35.05 1.02 21.90
N GLN A 484 -33.80 0.56 21.99
CA GLN A 484 -33.33 -0.43 22.98
C GLN A 484 -32.60 0.24 24.16
N ALA A 485 -32.06 1.43 23.95
CA ALA A 485 -31.51 2.31 24.97
C ALA A 485 -32.25 3.65 24.98
N ASP A 486 -32.01 4.44 26.04
CA ASP A 486 -32.76 5.66 26.33
C ASP A 486 -32.04 6.93 25.84
N ALA A 487 -31.40 6.87 24.66
CA ALA A 487 -30.72 8.03 24.08
C ALA A 487 -31.73 9.10 23.62
N PRO A 488 -31.52 10.37 23.98
CA PRO A 488 -32.42 11.44 23.55
C PRO A 488 -32.14 11.85 22.11
N PHE A 489 -33.18 12.27 21.41
CA PHE A 489 -33.10 12.99 20.15
C PHE A 489 -33.14 14.48 20.44
N VAL A 490 -32.17 15.22 19.92
CA VAL A 490 -31.92 16.60 20.31
C VAL A 490 -31.96 17.52 19.09
N LYS A 491 -32.77 18.57 19.20
CA LYS A 491 -32.79 19.69 18.24
C LYS A 491 -31.61 20.63 18.51
N VAL A 492 -30.82 20.92 17.48
CA VAL A 492 -29.80 21.99 17.49
C VAL A 492 -30.38 23.23 16.81
N LEU A 493 -30.18 24.42 17.39
CA LEU A 493 -30.72 25.70 16.88
C LEU A 493 -29.72 26.37 15.92
N PRO A 494 -30.17 27.24 14.97
CA PRO A 494 -31.54 27.74 14.80
C PRO A 494 -32.48 26.73 14.13
N ASP A 495 -31.96 25.92 13.21
CA ASP A 495 -32.73 24.98 12.41
C ASP A 495 -32.51 23.55 12.91
N GLY A 496 -33.58 22.92 13.40
CA GLY A 496 -33.57 21.57 13.95
C GLY A 496 -33.67 20.48 12.90
N GLY A 497 -34.40 19.41 13.23
CA GLY A 497 -34.81 18.40 12.25
C GLY A 497 -36.16 17.78 12.55
N THR A 498 -36.59 16.91 11.66
CA THR A 498 -37.88 16.22 11.74
C THR A 498 -37.68 14.71 11.65
N PHE A 499 -38.41 13.96 12.47
CA PHE A 499 -38.56 12.52 12.31
C PHE A 499 -39.94 12.22 11.74
N ASN A 500 -40.00 11.64 10.54
CA ASN A 500 -41.22 11.16 9.92
C ASN A 500 -41.35 9.66 10.17
N ASN A 501 -42.48 9.22 10.72
CA ASN A 501 -42.76 7.82 10.94
C ASN A 501 -43.92 7.35 10.08
N HIS A 502 -43.64 6.61 9.00
CA HIS A 502 -44.63 5.90 8.19
C HIS A 502 -44.67 4.39 8.53
N GLY A 503 -43.59 3.86 9.10
CA GLY A 503 -43.46 2.48 9.57
C GLY A 503 -43.81 2.31 11.05
N ILE A 504 -42.94 1.63 11.78
CA ILE A 504 -43.06 1.40 13.23
C ILE A 504 -41.97 2.18 13.96
N LEU A 505 -42.38 2.99 14.94
CA LEU A 505 -41.52 3.57 15.97
C LEU A 505 -41.76 2.82 17.28
N ARG A 506 -40.81 2.00 17.72
CA ARG A 506 -40.95 1.14 18.88
C ARG A 506 -40.01 1.54 20.02
N LYS A 507 -40.53 1.60 21.24
CA LYS A 507 -39.75 1.63 22.47
C LYS A 507 -39.88 0.29 23.18
N LEU A 508 -38.77 -0.43 23.34
CA LEU A 508 -38.73 -1.68 24.10
C LEU A 508 -38.70 -1.44 25.62
N ASN A 509 -39.00 -2.51 26.36
CA ASN A 509 -39.00 -2.56 27.82
C ASN A 509 -37.69 -1.98 28.41
N GLY A 510 -37.79 -1.26 29.52
CA GLY A 510 -36.65 -0.63 30.22
C GLY A 510 -37.12 0.59 31.00
N SER A 511 -36.56 0.83 32.19
CA SER A 511 -37.06 1.85 33.13
C SER A 511 -36.70 3.29 32.78
N GLY A 512 -35.87 3.50 31.76
CA GLY A 512 -35.49 4.84 31.32
C GLY A 512 -36.43 5.43 30.28
N ASP A 513 -36.22 6.72 30.04
CA ASP A 513 -37.06 7.58 29.22
C ASP A 513 -36.35 7.92 27.90
N SER A 514 -36.87 7.45 26.78
CA SER A 514 -36.41 7.91 25.46
C SER A 514 -37.07 9.23 25.11
N GLN A 515 -36.27 10.29 25.02
CA GLN A 515 -36.78 11.65 24.86
C GLN A 515 -36.63 12.14 23.42
N LEU A 516 -37.73 12.53 22.80
CA LEU A 516 -37.78 13.18 21.50
C LEU A 516 -37.92 14.70 21.70
N GLY A 517 -36.78 15.40 21.64
CA GLY A 517 -36.69 16.86 21.66
C GLY A 517 -36.72 17.49 20.27
N ILE A 518 -37.32 16.82 19.30
CA ILE A 518 -37.46 17.23 17.89
C ILE A 518 -38.94 17.15 17.46
N ASP A 519 -39.24 17.59 16.25
CA ASP A 519 -40.56 17.36 15.65
C ASP A 519 -40.67 15.91 15.19
N LEU A 520 -41.69 15.20 15.67
CA LEU A 520 -42.10 13.86 15.24
C LEU A 520 -43.42 13.98 14.47
N VAL A 521 -43.42 13.64 13.19
CA VAL A 521 -44.65 13.51 12.38
C VAL A 521 -44.97 12.03 12.25
N ASN A 522 -46.08 11.61 12.84
CA ASN A 522 -46.46 10.21 12.84
C ASN A 522 -47.64 9.93 11.91
N TYR A 523 -47.41 9.04 10.95
CA TYR A 523 -48.42 8.46 10.07
C TYR A 523 -48.59 6.94 10.28
N GLY A 524 -47.58 6.28 10.82
CA GLY A 524 -47.53 4.84 11.11
C GLY A 524 -47.87 4.48 12.55
N ALA A 525 -47.18 3.48 13.09
CA ALA A 525 -47.39 2.99 14.46
C ALA A 525 -46.33 3.52 15.43
N ILE A 526 -46.76 3.95 16.61
CA ILE A 526 -45.92 4.17 17.79
C ILE A 526 -46.23 3.04 18.78
N GLU A 527 -45.24 2.22 19.12
CA GLU A 527 -45.38 1.06 20.01
C GLU A 527 -44.55 1.30 21.28
N VAL A 528 -45.20 1.53 22.43
CA VAL A 528 -44.48 1.67 23.71
C VAL A 528 -44.73 0.44 24.57
N GLN A 529 -43.71 -0.41 24.73
CA GLN A 529 -43.85 -1.65 25.50
C GLN A 529 -43.99 -1.41 27.01
N GLY A 530 -44.46 -2.42 27.74
CA GLY A 530 -44.77 -2.33 29.17
C GLY A 530 -43.55 -1.95 30.01
N GLY A 531 -43.72 -1.00 30.93
CA GLY A 531 -42.64 -0.51 31.78
C GLY A 531 -41.64 0.43 31.09
N ALA A 532 -41.86 0.77 29.81
CA ALA A 532 -41.06 1.75 29.09
C ALA A 532 -41.78 3.10 28.94
N THR A 533 -40.99 4.16 28.77
CA THR A 533 -41.47 5.52 28.53
C THR A 533 -40.83 6.08 27.26
N LEU A 534 -41.69 6.64 26.40
CA LEU A 534 -41.30 7.48 25.26
C LEU A 534 -41.85 8.88 25.51
N SER A 535 -40.99 9.89 25.61
CA SER A 535 -41.39 11.26 25.89
C SER A 535 -41.21 12.17 24.68
N ILE A 536 -42.22 12.99 24.39
CA ILE A 536 -42.06 14.20 23.58
C ILE A 536 -41.60 15.30 24.54
N ALA A 537 -40.31 15.63 24.52
CA ALA A 537 -39.70 16.55 25.48
C ALA A 537 -40.16 18.01 25.27
N SER A 538 -39.90 18.92 26.21
CA SER A 538 -40.40 20.32 26.20
C SER A 538 -40.04 21.15 24.95
N GLY A 539 -39.03 20.74 24.17
CA GLY A 539 -38.67 21.36 22.88
C GLY A 539 -39.16 20.60 21.64
N GLY A 540 -39.78 19.43 21.82
CA GLY A 540 -40.30 18.58 20.76
C GLY A 540 -41.80 18.74 20.54
N ARG A 541 -42.26 18.30 19.37
CA ARG A 541 -43.66 18.34 18.97
C ARG A 541 -44.06 17.06 18.27
N LEU A 542 -45.14 16.41 18.72
CA LEU A 542 -45.77 15.29 18.02
C LEU A 542 -46.90 15.81 17.13
N LEU A 543 -46.74 15.70 15.82
CA LEU A 543 -47.82 15.89 14.86
C LEU A 543 -48.45 14.51 14.59
N PHE A 544 -49.72 14.34 14.96
CA PHE A 544 -50.43 13.07 14.85
C PHE A 544 -51.67 13.21 13.94
N PRO A 545 -51.47 13.25 12.60
CA PRO A 545 -52.55 13.32 11.64
C PRO A 545 -53.26 11.97 11.40
N GLN A 546 -52.54 10.86 11.58
CA GLN A 546 -53.08 9.50 11.42
C GLN A 546 -52.15 8.48 12.11
N GLY A 547 -52.45 7.20 11.95
CA GLY A 547 -51.65 6.11 12.51
C GLY A 547 -52.16 5.66 13.88
N THR A 548 -51.31 4.94 14.61
CA THR A 548 -51.68 4.36 15.91
C THR A 548 -50.63 4.61 16.97
N VAL A 549 -51.05 4.75 18.22
CA VAL A 549 -50.20 4.56 19.40
C VAL A 549 -50.70 3.30 20.11
N THR A 550 -49.84 2.37 20.45
CA THR A 550 -50.22 1.10 21.11
C THR A 550 -49.23 0.73 22.22
N GLY A 551 -49.40 -0.46 22.80
CA GLY A 551 -48.57 -0.99 23.88
C GLY A 551 -49.02 -0.58 25.29
N ALA A 552 -48.39 -1.20 26.29
CA ALA A 552 -48.73 -1.02 27.71
C ALA A 552 -47.85 0.02 28.44
N GLY A 553 -46.91 0.66 27.73
CA GLY A 553 -46.02 1.68 28.29
C GLY A 553 -46.62 3.08 28.29
N ILE A 554 -45.75 4.07 28.56
CA ILE A 554 -46.12 5.48 28.71
C ILE A 554 -45.67 6.27 27.49
N LEU A 555 -46.62 6.93 26.81
CA LEU A 555 -46.31 8.03 25.90
C LEU A 555 -46.51 9.32 26.68
N ASN A 556 -45.43 10.08 26.89
CA ASN A 556 -45.44 11.26 27.74
C ASN A 556 -45.28 12.54 26.92
N ILE A 557 -46.22 13.47 27.02
CA ILE A 557 -46.19 14.75 26.32
C ILE A 557 -45.73 15.83 27.29
N GLN A 558 -44.45 16.19 27.27
CA GLN A 558 -43.90 17.34 28.00
C GLN A 558 -43.80 18.60 27.12
N GLY A 559 -43.62 18.41 25.81
CA GLY A 559 -43.68 19.45 24.80
C GLY A 559 -45.11 19.68 24.32
N SER A 560 -45.32 19.50 23.01
CA SER A 560 -46.65 19.64 22.43
C SER A 560 -47.05 18.42 21.58
N MET A 561 -48.34 18.15 21.50
CA MET A 561 -48.96 17.23 20.57
C MET A 561 -50.05 17.96 19.80
N LEU A 562 -49.93 17.99 18.48
CA LEU A 562 -51.00 18.40 17.58
C LEU A 562 -51.73 17.15 17.11
N TRP A 563 -52.84 16.83 17.77
CA TRP A 563 -53.65 15.66 17.48
C TRP A 563 -54.71 16.01 16.44
N SER A 564 -54.49 15.62 15.19
CA SER A 564 -55.41 15.91 14.08
C SER A 564 -56.14 14.70 13.51
N GLY A 565 -55.68 13.49 13.81
CA GLY A 565 -56.39 12.24 13.56
C GLY A 565 -55.68 11.02 14.17
N GLY A 566 -56.10 9.82 13.79
CA GLY A 566 -55.50 8.56 14.25
C GLY A 566 -56.04 8.05 15.59
N THR A 567 -55.44 6.94 16.04
CA THR A 567 -55.92 6.18 17.21
C THR A 567 -54.84 6.06 18.28
N VAL A 568 -55.11 6.55 19.48
CA VAL A 568 -54.33 6.30 20.68
C VAL A 568 -54.96 5.13 21.43
N ALA A 569 -54.31 3.97 21.43
CA ALA A 569 -54.82 2.73 22.00
C ALA A 569 -53.83 1.94 22.86
N GLY A 570 -54.28 0.78 23.34
CA GLY A 570 -53.56 -0.16 24.21
C GLY A 570 -53.74 0.15 25.70
N ASN A 571 -53.42 -0.81 26.57
CA ASN A 571 -53.60 -0.69 28.02
C ASN A 571 -52.56 0.21 28.73
N GLY A 572 -51.82 1.04 27.97
CA GLY A 572 -50.79 1.95 28.47
C GLY A 572 -51.35 3.30 28.94
N GLN A 573 -50.42 4.24 29.16
CA GLN A 573 -50.75 5.62 29.53
C GLN A 573 -50.33 6.61 28.42
N LEU A 574 -51.16 7.63 28.21
CA LEU A 574 -50.80 8.88 27.57
C LEU A 574 -50.78 9.93 28.69
N THR A 575 -49.61 10.45 29.07
CA THR A 575 -49.51 11.47 30.13
C THR A 575 -49.33 12.85 29.50
N ASN A 576 -50.11 13.83 29.95
CA ASN A 576 -49.97 15.21 29.46
C ASN A 576 -49.40 16.16 30.53
N HIS A 577 -48.15 16.55 30.36
CA HIS A 577 -47.49 17.60 31.15
C HIS A 577 -47.25 18.89 30.33
N GLY A 578 -47.60 18.87 29.05
CA GLY A 578 -47.44 19.99 28.12
C GLY A 578 -48.77 20.38 27.48
N LEU A 579 -48.77 20.56 26.16
CA LEU A 579 -49.95 20.96 25.39
C LEU A 579 -50.39 19.82 24.47
N ILE A 580 -51.65 19.37 24.58
CA ILE A 580 -52.32 18.58 23.55
C ILE A 580 -53.36 19.46 22.87
N GLU A 581 -53.13 19.81 21.61
CA GLU A 581 -54.05 20.58 20.79
C GLU A 581 -54.82 19.64 19.84
N LEU A 582 -56.14 19.65 19.94
CA LEU A 582 -57.01 18.93 19.02
C LEU A 582 -57.29 19.81 17.80
N SER A 583 -56.93 19.38 16.60
CA SER A 583 -57.09 20.19 15.38
C SER A 583 -57.56 19.37 14.17
N GLY A 584 -57.91 20.02 13.05
CA GLY A 584 -58.29 19.32 11.81
C GLY A 584 -59.58 18.48 11.86
N SER A 585 -60.01 17.98 10.70
CA SER A 585 -61.27 17.23 10.52
C SER A 585 -61.15 15.71 10.70
N GLY A 586 -59.94 15.18 10.90
CA GLY A 586 -59.72 13.75 11.11
C GLY A 586 -60.31 13.25 12.44
N LEU A 587 -60.80 12.01 12.44
CA LEU A 587 -61.29 11.34 13.65
C LEU A 587 -60.12 11.07 14.60
N LYS A 588 -60.28 11.45 15.86
CA LYS A 588 -59.30 11.29 16.94
C LYS A 588 -59.88 10.27 17.91
N THR A 589 -59.25 9.11 18.02
CA THR A 589 -59.77 8.00 18.82
C THR A 589 -58.86 7.77 20.02
N LEU A 590 -59.41 7.84 21.24
CA LEU A 590 -58.78 7.31 22.45
C LEU A 590 -59.49 6.01 22.81
N ASP A 591 -58.83 4.87 22.63
CA ASP A 591 -59.44 3.54 22.80
C ASP A 591 -58.63 2.68 23.76
N THR A 592 -59.18 2.24 24.89
CA THR A 592 -58.50 1.44 25.94
C THR A 592 -57.30 2.08 26.65
N ARG A 593 -56.66 3.12 26.09
CA ARG A 593 -55.52 3.82 26.72
C ARG A 593 -55.98 4.86 27.73
N THR A 594 -55.27 4.94 28.87
CA THR A 594 -55.56 5.93 29.92
C THR A 594 -54.87 7.24 29.59
N LEU A 595 -55.63 8.33 29.46
CA LEU A 595 -55.10 9.70 29.44
C LEU A 595 -55.01 10.23 30.87
N VAL A 596 -53.81 10.64 31.30
CA VAL A 596 -53.51 11.15 32.65
C VAL A 596 -53.08 12.60 32.60
#